data_AF-D1AN13-F1
#
_entry.id   AF-D1AN13-F1
#
_cell.length_a   1.000
_cell.length_b   1.000
_cell.length_c   1.000
_cell.angle_alpha   90.00
_cell.angle_beta   90.00
_cell.angle_gamma   90.00
#
_symmetry.space_group_name_H-M   'P 1'
#
loop_
_entity.id
_entity.type
_entity.pdbx_description
1 polymer ?
#
loop_
_entity_poly.entity_id
_entity_poly.type
_entity_poly.pdbx_seq_one_letter_code
_entity_poly.pdbx_strand_id
1 'polypeptide(L)'
;MRKLFLITILFFFTTFNFIINARQVESFGYWVKGNTVYYTDLEIIDADPDSFENIPSSYLYGKDKNSVYFLSTKILGADLETFKVLELYYSLDKDSVFYKETKIDGADPKTFNYIDDKNFFDKNFKYKILYSTQFGAYEYIIDKTPLN
;
A
#
# COMPACT_ATOMS: atom_id res chain seq x y z
N MET A 1 -55.45 29.67 -13.30
CA MET A 1 -54.46 29.46 -12.21
C MET A 1 -54.44 27.96 -11.90
N ARG A 2 -53.39 27.15 -11.94
CA ARG A 2 -51.93 27.32 -11.81
C ARG A 2 -51.22 26.29 -12.70
N LYS A 3 -50.18 26.80 -13.37
CA LYS A 3 -48.98 26.21 -13.97
C LYS A 3 -48.60 24.76 -13.57
N LEU A 4 -48.43 23.93 -14.60
CA LEU A 4 -47.19 23.23 -15.00
C LEU A 4 -46.10 23.07 -13.92
N PHE A 5 -45.95 21.87 -13.37
CA PHE A 5 -44.74 21.31 -12.73
C PHE A 5 -44.93 19.79 -12.82
N LEU A 6 -44.18 19.04 -13.65
CA LEU A 6 -43.20 18.06 -13.17
C LEU A 6 -42.53 17.30 -14.35
N ILE A 7 -42.12 18.01 -15.42
CA ILE A 7 -41.20 17.44 -16.43
C ILE A 7 -39.74 17.46 -15.92
N THR A 8 -39.47 18.07 -14.75
CA THR A 8 -38.12 18.23 -14.21
C THR A 8 -37.52 16.98 -13.54
N ILE A 9 -38.31 15.95 -13.23
CA ILE A 9 -37.78 14.75 -12.54
C ILE A 9 -37.07 13.78 -13.52
N LEU A 10 -37.49 13.73 -14.79
CA LEU A 10 -36.89 12.78 -15.76
C LEU A 10 -35.52 13.24 -16.29
N PHE A 11 -35.26 14.55 -16.35
CA PHE A 11 -33.95 15.11 -16.75
C PHE A 11 -32.89 14.97 -15.66
N PHE A 12 -33.31 14.85 -14.39
CA PHE A 12 -32.37 14.65 -13.30
C PHE A 12 -31.78 13.24 -13.34
N PHE A 13 -32.53 12.19 -13.73
CA PHE A 13 -32.01 10.83 -13.74
C PHE A 13 -30.96 10.56 -14.84
N THR A 14 -31.10 11.18 -16.02
CA THR A 14 -30.11 11.00 -17.11
C THR A 14 -28.84 11.82 -16.87
N THR A 15 -28.98 13.06 -16.37
CA THR A 15 -27.82 13.91 -16.03
C THR A 15 -27.14 13.47 -14.74
N PHE A 16 -27.86 12.94 -13.75
CA PHE A 16 -27.28 12.40 -12.52
C PHE A 16 -26.45 11.15 -12.80
N ASN A 17 -26.91 10.21 -13.64
CA ASN A 17 -26.10 9.06 -14.09
C ASN A 17 -24.89 9.46 -14.97
N PHE A 18 -24.96 10.62 -15.64
CA PHE A 18 -23.82 11.19 -16.36
C PHE A 18 -22.79 11.84 -15.42
N ILE A 19 -23.23 12.44 -14.31
CA ILE A 19 -22.34 13.03 -13.30
C ILE A 19 -21.59 11.95 -12.51
N ILE A 20 -22.18 10.78 -12.25
CA ILE A 20 -21.44 9.67 -11.59
C ILE A 20 -20.34 9.10 -12.50
N ASN A 21 -20.48 9.18 -13.83
CA ASN A 21 -19.43 8.78 -14.77
C ASN A 21 -18.34 9.85 -15.00
N ALA A 22 -18.60 11.12 -14.66
CA ALA A 22 -17.68 12.25 -14.85
C ALA A 22 -16.94 12.68 -13.57
N ARG A 23 -17.37 12.21 -12.40
CA ARG A 23 -16.60 12.30 -11.15
C ARG A 23 -15.69 11.09 -11.10
N GLN A 24 -14.39 11.36 -11.21
CA GLN A 24 -13.27 10.43 -11.12
C GLN A 24 -13.64 9.18 -10.32
N VAL A 25 -13.62 8.02 -10.98
CA VAL A 25 -13.49 6.76 -10.25
C VAL A 25 -12.18 6.92 -9.49
N GLU A 26 -12.23 7.13 -8.18
CA GLU A 26 -11.06 7.09 -7.31
C GLU A 26 -10.40 5.74 -7.58
N SER A 27 -9.32 5.72 -8.35
CA SER A 27 -8.64 4.47 -8.66
C SER A 27 -7.96 4.04 -7.38
N PHE A 28 -8.56 3.10 -6.67
CA PHE A 28 -7.89 2.39 -5.59
C PHE A 28 -6.69 1.65 -6.19
N GLY A 29 -5.48 2.01 -5.76
CA GLY A 29 -4.24 1.41 -6.24
C GLY A 29 -3.36 2.37 -7.04
N TYR A 30 -2.43 1.78 -7.80
CA TYR A 30 -1.44 2.51 -8.57
C TYR A 30 -1.93 2.85 -9.97
N TRP A 31 -1.58 4.04 -10.45
CA TRP A 31 -1.84 4.49 -11.81
C TRP A 31 -0.78 5.47 -12.28
N VAL A 32 -0.67 5.62 -13.60
CA VAL A 32 0.32 6.48 -14.25
C VAL A 32 -0.39 7.57 -15.03
N LYS A 33 0.07 8.82 -14.91
CA LYS A 33 -0.38 9.95 -15.73
C LYS A 33 0.79 10.81 -16.15
N GLY A 34 1.01 10.87 -17.45
CA GLY A 34 2.21 11.51 -17.99
C GLY A 34 3.46 10.76 -17.50
N ASN A 35 4.39 11.48 -16.89
CA ASN A 35 5.64 10.93 -16.36
C ASN A 35 5.62 10.76 -14.83
N THR A 36 4.43 10.59 -14.25
CA THR A 36 4.25 10.51 -12.80
C THR A 36 3.42 9.28 -12.44
N VAL A 37 3.91 8.53 -11.45
CA VAL A 37 3.18 7.42 -10.84
C VAL A 37 2.49 7.92 -9.58
N TYR A 38 1.26 7.46 -9.38
CA TYR A 38 0.45 7.78 -8.22
C TYR A 38 -0.01 6.50 -7.53
N TYR A 39 -0.13 6.54 -6.21
CA TYR A 39 -0.97 5.64 -5.44
C TYR A 39 -2.16 6.44 -4.91
N THR A 40 -3.37 6.13 -5.34
CA THR A 40 -4.56 6.98 -5.14
C THR A 40 -4.29 8.42 -5.59
N ASP A 41 -4.19 9.40 -4.69
CA ASP A 41 -3.91 10.80 -5.00
C ASP A 41 -2.48 11.21 -4.66
N LEU A 42 -1.67 10.29 -4.15
CA LEU A 42 -0.30 10.54 -3.70
C LEU A 42 0.69 10.26 -4.82
N GLU A 43 1.49 11.26 -5.17
CA GLU A 43 2.64 11.11 -6.07
C GLU A 43 3.70 10.21 -5.44
N ILE A 44 4.24 9.29 -6.25
CA ILE A 44 5.34 8.42 -5.86
C ILE A 44 6.64 9.01 -6.38
N ILE A 45 7.43 9.53 -5.45
CA ILE A 45 8.69 10.19 -5.76
C ILE A 45 9.71 9.16 -6.25
N ASP A 46 10.44 9.53 -7.30
CA ASP A 46 11.49 8.74 -7.96
C ASP A 46 11.01 7.39 -8.55
N ALA A 47 9.71 7.24 -8.79
CA ALA A 47 9.18 6.09 -9.51
C ALA A 47 9.45 6.21 -11.02
N ASP A 48 9.81 5.10 -11.65
CA ASP A 48 9.95 5.00 -13.10
C ASP A 48 8.61 4.62 -13.75
N PRO A 49 7.89 5.57 -14.39
CA PRO A 49 6.54 5.33 -14.89
C PRO A 49 6.50 4.36 -16.08
N ASP A 50 7.58 4.25 -16.85
CA ASP A 50 7.64 3.40 -18.05
C ASP A 50 7.74 1.91 -17.70
N SER A 51 8.29 1.61 -16.52
CA SER A 51 8.46 0.23 -16.02
C SER A 51 7.60 -0.10 -14.81
N PHE A 52 6.71 0.81 -14.40
CA PHE A 52 5.90 0.61 -13.21
C PHE A 52 4.84 -0.49 -13.42
N GLU A 53 4.78 -1.43 -12.49
CA GLU A 53 3.80 -2.50 -12.45
C GLU A 53 3.20 -2.69 -11.05
N ASN A 54 1.91 -3.00 -11.01
CA ASN A 54 1.23 -3.41 -9.79
C ASN A 54 1.70 -4.82 -9.40
N ILE A 55 1.90 -5.08 -8.11
CA ILE A 55 2.15 -6.45 -7.64
C ILE A 55 0.80 -7.19 -7.54
N PRO A 56 0.54 -8.25 -8.32
CA PRO A 56 -0.81 -8.83 -8.41
C PRO A 56 -1.38 -9.35 -7.09
N SER A 57 -0.52 -9.74 -6.14
CA SER A 57 -0.92 -10.25 -4.83
C SER A 57 -1.31 -9.16 -3.84
N SER A 58 -1.17 -7.87 -4.18
CA SER A 58 -1.57 -6.77 -3.29
C SER A 58 -1.75 -5.45 -4.00
N TYR A 59 -2.88 -4.78 -3.75
CA TYR A 59 -3.10 -3.40 -4.20
C TYR A 59 -2.24 -2.38 -3.46
N LEU A 60 -1.66 -2.74 -2.31
CA LEU A 60 -0.85 -1.84 -1.48
C LEU A 60 0.60 -1.77 -1.99
N TYR A 61 1.04 -2.75 -2.78
CA TYR A 61 2.42 -2.84 -3.25
C TYR A 61 2.51 -2.69 -4.77
N GLY A 62 3.50 -1.92 -5.20
CA GLY A 62 3.86 -1.73 -6.60
C GLY A 62 5.37 -1.81 -6.75
N LYS A 63 5.86 -1.93 -7.97
CA LYS A 63 7.29 -1.86 -8.24
C LYS A 63 7.57 -1.28 -9.62
N ASP A 64 8.78 -0.79 -9.80
CA ASP A 64 9.34 -0.46 -11.10
C ASP A 64 10.66 -1.24 -11.30
N LYS A 65 11.40 -0.93 -12.36
CA LYS A 65 12.69 -1.59 -12.64
C LYS A 65 13.79 -1.35 -11.59
N ASN A 66 13.61 -0.38 -10.68
CA ASN A 66 14.61 0.07 -9.71
C ASN A 66 14.18 -0.14 -8.25
N SER A 67 12.89 -0.24 -7.95
CA SER A 67 12.39 -0.17 -6.56
C SER A 67 11.04 -0.85 -6.36
N VAL A 68 10.80 -1.31 -5.13
CA VAL A 68 9.47 -1.70 -4.63
C VAL A 68 8.90 -0.57 -3.79
N TYR A 69 7.58 -0.43 -3.81
CA TYR A 69 6.83 0.60 -3.09
C TYR A 69 5.72 -0.03 -2.24
N PHE A 70 5.52 0.51 -1.04
CA PHE A 70 4.33 0.33 -0.22
C PHE A 70 3.57 1.66 -0.21
N LEU A 71 2.37 1.68 -0.78
CA LEU A 71 1.62 2.90 -1.09
C LEU A 71 2.52 3.89 -1.87
N SER A 72 2.67 5.13 -1.39
CA SER A 72 3.56 6.11 -1.98
C SER A 72 5.01 6.06 -1.48
N THR A 73 5.37 5.07 -0.65
CA THR A 73 6.69 5.02 0.02
C THR A 73 7.57 3.93 -0.56
N LYS A 74 8.80 4.28 -0.92
CA LYS A 74 9.83 3.36 -1.42
C LYS A 74 10.33 2.44 -0.30
N ILE A 75 10.40 1.14 -0.56
CA ILE A 75 10.98 0.14 0.35
C ILE A 75 12.49 0.08 0.11
N LEU A 76 13.27 0.60 1.05
CA LEU A 76 14.71 0.70 0.88
C LEU A 76 15.40 -0.66 1.07
N GLY A 77 16.27 -1.01 0.11
CA GLY A 77 17.10 -2.21 0.17
C GLY A 77 16.38 -3.53 -0.14
N ALA A 78 15.16 -3.47 -0.68
CA ALA A 78 14.43 -4.64 -1.15
C ALA A 78 15.09 -5.23 -2.41
N ASP A 79 15.29 -6.54 -2.42
CA ASP A 79 15.73 -7.27 -3.60
C ASP A 79 14.55 -7.51 -4.56
N LEU A 80 14.55 -6.82 -5.70
CA LEU A 80 13.43 -6.80 -6.66
C LEU A 80 13.04 -8.18 -7.20
N GLU A 81 14.03 -9.06 -7.38
CA GLU A 81 13.84 -10.37 -8.01
C GLU A 81 13.17 -11.36 -7.07
N THR A 82 13.49 -11.27 -5.77
CA THR A 82 13.01 -12.22 -4.76
C THR A 82 11.95 -11.65 -3.83
N PHE A 83 11.59 -10.37 -3.97
CA PHE A 83 10.57 -9.72 -3.17
C PHE A 83 9.21 -10.41 -3.31
N LYS A 84 8.62 -10.75 -2.17
CA LYS A 84 7.34 -11.42 -2.06
C LYS A 84 6.48 -10.76 -1.00
N VAL A 85 5.28 -10.35 -1.43
CA VAL A 85 4.25 -9.86 -0.52
C VAL A 85 3.58 -11.06 0.18
N LEU A 86 3.43 -10.94 1.49
CA LEU A 86 2.68 -11.87 2.34
C LEU A 86 1.38 -11.18 2.79
N GLU A 87 0.67 -11.79 3.75
CA GLU A 87 -0.51 -11.18 4.35
C GLU A 87 -0.12 -10.15 5.42
N LEU A 88 -1.13 -9.43 5.95
CA LEU A 88 -1.01 -8.57 7.12
C LEU A 88 0.13 -7.54 7.03
N TYR A 89 0.34 -6.99 5.83
CA TYR A 89 1.38 -6.00 5.51
C TYR A 89 2.82 -6.52 5.63
N TYR A 90 3.05 -7.81 5.83
CA TYR A 90 4.39 -8.38 5.77
C TYR A 90 4.81 -8.64 4.33
N SER A 91 6.12 -8.52 4.11
CA SER A 91 6.78 -8.97 2.88
C SER A 91 8.18 -9.44 3.22
N LEU A 92 8.82 -10.15 2.30
CA LEU A 92 10.19 -10.60 2.45
C LEU A 92 10.90 -10.65 1.11
N ASP A 93 12.21 -10.67 1.16
CA ASP A 93 13.05 -11.07 0.05
C ASP A 93 14.02 -12.17 0.52
N LYS A 94 15.03 -12.51 -0.29
CA LYS A 94 16.00 -13.54 0.05
C LYS A 94 16.81 -13.28 1.32
N ASP A 95 16.98 -12.01 1.72
CA ASP A 95 17.88 -11.58 2.81
C ASP A 95 17.16 -10.83 3.94
N SER A 96 15.93 -10.37 3.73
CA SER A 96 15.24 -9.42 4.61
C SER A 96 13.76 -9.73 4.79
N VAL A 97 13.24 -9.39 5.96
CA VAL A 97 11.80 -9.31 6.24
C VAL A 97 11.43 -7.83 6.32
N PHE A 98 10.25 -7.48 5.82
CA PHE A 98 9.70 -6.13 5.87
C PHE A 98 8.30 -6.15 6.49
N TYR A 99 7.98 -5.07 7.20
CA TYR A 99 6.63 -4.73 7.59
C TYR A 99 6.30 -3.39 6.95
N LYS A 100 5.33 -3.37 6.04
CA LYS A 100 5.04 -2.23 5.15
C LYS A 100 6.32 -1.79 4.43
N GLU A 101 6.68 -0.51 4.50
CA GLU A 101 7.90 0.05 3.94
C GLU A 101 9.19 -0.23 4.72
N THR A 102 9.08 -0.73 5.96
CA THR A 102 10.22 -0.82 6.89
C THR A 102 10.85 -2.20 6.88
N LYS A 103 12.17 -2.25 6.65
CA LYS A 103 13.00 -3.44 6.86
C LYS A 103 13.14 -3.76 8.35
N ILE A 104 12.98 -5.03 8.70
CA ILE A 104 13.08 -5.51 10.09
C ILE A 104 14.49 -6.03 10.35
N ASP A 105 15.27 -5.25 11.10
CA ASP A 105 16.69 -5.53 11.28
C ASP A 105 17.00 -6.85 12.00
N GLY A 106 17.77 -7.69 11.30
CA GLY A 106 18.22 -8.99 11.78
C GLY A 106 17.14 -10.05 11.84
N ALA A 107 15.96 -9.83 11.25
CA ALA A 107 14.95 -10.87 11.08
C ALA A 107 15.40 -11.90 10.04
N ASP A 108 15.26 -13.19 10.34
CA ASP A 108 15.63 -14.27 9.41
C ASP A 108 14.44 -14.63 8.48
N PRO A 109 14.47 -14.26 7.18
CA PRO A 109 13.36 -14.51 6.27
C PRO A 109 13.08 -16.00 6.05
N LYS A 110 14.05 -16.90 6.27
CA LYS A 110 13.88 -18.34 6.07
C LYS A 110 13.06 -18.99 7.18
N THR A 111 13.01 -18.36 8.35
CA THR A 111 12.29 -18.86 9.52
C THR A 111 11.21 -17.91 10.01
N PHE A 112 10.94 -16.86 9.24
CA PHE A 112 9.92 -15.88 9.54
C PHE A 112 8.53 -16.51 9.57
N ASN A 113 7.77 -16.16 10.60
CA ASN A 113 6.37 -16.54 10.74
C ASN A 113 5.61 -15.47 11.53
N TYR A 114 4.34 -15.24 11.19
CA TYR A 114 3.49 -14.28 11.87
C TYR A 114 2.38 -14.99 12.64
N ILE A 115 2.05 -14.45 13.80
CA ILE A 115 0.94 -14.91 14.64
C ILE A 115 -0.31 -14.09 14.30
N ASP A 116 -0.14 -12.78 14.16
CA ASP A 116 -1.18 -11.83 13.79
C ASP A 116 -0.57 -10.56 13.14
N ASP A 117 -1.36 -9.50 12.98
CA ASP A 117 -0.95 -8.25 12.33
C ASP A 117 0.13 -7.47 13.11
N LYS A 118 0.42 -7.87 14.35
CA LYS A 118 1.37 -7.18 15.23
C LYS A 118 2.44 -8.08 15.81
N ASN A 119 2.22 -9.39 15.87
CA ASN A 119 3.12 -10.33 16.52
C ASN A 119 3.67 -11.31 15.49
N PHE A 120 5.00 -11.45 15.44
CA PHE A 120 5.70 -12.34 14.54
C PHE A 120 7.02 -12.81 15.15
N PHE A 121 7.67 -13.78 14.55
CA PHE A 121 8.90 -14.35 15.06
C PHE A 121 9.76 -14.93 13.94
N ASP A 122 11.03 -15.12 14.23
CA ASP A 122 11.94 -15.98 13.49
C ASP A 122 12.53 -17.04 14.43
N LYS A 123 13.53 -17.81 14.01
CA LYS A 123 14.16 -18.83 14.86
C LYS A 123 14.89 -18.29 16.11
N ASN A 124 15.22 -17.00 16.14
CA ASN A 124 16.04 -16.37 17.16
C ASN A 124 15.22 -15.41 18.06
N PHE A 125 14.22 -14.73 17.52
CA PHE A 125 13.51 -13.63 18.18
C PHE A 125 12.00 -13.67 17.96
N LYS A 126 11.26 -13.17 18.95
CA LYS A 126 9.89 -12.68 18.81
C LYS A 126 9.91 -11.18 18.62
N TYR A 127 8.99 -10.70 17.81
CA TYR A 127 8.84 -9.29 17.49
C TYR A 127 7.41 -8.84 17.70
N LYS A 128 7.25 -7.57 18.06
CA LYS A 128 5.93 -6.95 18.23
C LYS A 128 5.90 -5.53 17.68
N ILE A 129 4.93 -5.26 16.80
CA ILE A 129 4.61 -3.92 16.32
C ILE A 129 3.88 -3.16 17.43
N LEU A 130 4.48 -2.05 17.88
CA LEU A 130 3.89 -1.14 18.85
C LEU A 130 3.59 0.19 18.17
N TYR A 131 2.31 0.48 18.01
CA TYR A 131 1.86 1.77 17.47
C TYR A 131 2.03 2.86 18.51
N SER A 132 2.61 3.98 18.09
CA SER A 132 2.75 5.19 18.89
C SER A 132 2.13 6.35 18.14
N THR A 133 1.48 7.23 18.88
CA THR A 133 1.08 8.54 18.36
C THR A 133 2.05 9.56 18.90
N GLN A 134 2.98 10.01 18.06
CA GLN A 134 3.91 11.07 18.41
C GLN A 134 3.55 12.31 17.57
N PHE A 135 3.24 13.42 18.25
CA PHE A 135 2.90 14.70 17.61
C PHE A 135 1.79 14.64 16.53
N GLY A 136 0.87 13.68 16.63
CA GLY A 136 -0.23 13.51 15.66
C GLY A 136 0.11 12.68 14.42
N ALA A 137 1.35 12.17 14.32
CA ALA A 137 1.71 11.15 13.34
C ALA A 137 1.52 9.74 13.94
N TYR A 138 0.99 8.82 13.14
CA TYR A 138 0.96 7.40 13.47
C TYR A 138 2.30 6.78 13.07
N GLU A 139 3.10 6.43 14.07
CA GLU A 139 4.36 5.71 13.89
C GLU A 139 4.25 4.33 14.53
N TYR A 140 5.20 3.45 14.21
CA TYR A 140 5.35 2.19 14.91
C TYR A 140 6.82 1.92 15.19
N ILE A 141 7.06 1.23 16.31
CA ILE A 141 8.35 0.65 16.64
C ILE A 141 8.21 -0.87 16.66
N ILE A 142 9.31 -1.56 16.41
CA ILE A 142 9.38 -3.02 16.47
C ILE A 142 10.10 -3.39 17.75
N ASP A 143 9.35 -3.88 18.74
CA ASP A 143 9.93 -4.48 19.93
C ASP A 143 10.49 -5.87 19.58
N LYS A 144 11.71 -6.18 20.02
CA LYS A 144 12.45 -7.39 19.66
C LYS A 144 12.95 -8.09 20.92
N THR A 145 12.47 -9.30 21.15
CA THR A 145 12.81 -10.11 22.32
C THR A 145 13.38 -11.47 21.90
N PRO A 146 14.50 -11.94 22.48
CA PRO A 146 15.02 -13.28 22.20
C PRO A 146 14.01 -14.40 22.49
N LEU A 147 14.03 -15.46 21.69
CA LEU A 147 13.38 -16.72 22.01
C LEU A 147 14.26 -17.51 22.98
N ASN A 148 13.75 -17.72 24.20
CA ASN A 148 14.39 -18.61 25.19
C ASN A 148 14.26 -20.07 24.78
#